data_AF-X1E9S5-F1
#
_entry.id   AF-X1E9S5-F1
#
_cell.length_a   1.000
_cell.length_b   1.000
_cell.length_c   1.000
_cell.angle_alpha   90.00
_cell.angle_beta   90.00
_cell.angle_gamma   90.00
#
_symmetry.space_group_name_H-M   'P 1'
#
loop_
_entity.id
_entity.type
_entity.pdbx_description
1 polymer ?
#
loop_
_entity_poly.entity_id
_entity_poly.type
_entity_poly.pdbx_seq_one_letter_code
_entity_poly.pdbx_strand_id
1 'polypeptide(L)'
;LALMAAFAYTHFKFRGQGLLFSLCMITQMLPLPVRIIPTYQLMASFNWINSYYALMVPFFASTTGLLLFRQFYLTVPADLPDAARVDGASPMRYFLQILVPISKTNIAALFVIEFIFMWSQYLWPLIVTTTGEMRVIQIGIKMLLASEQIAPEWNIIMAATVIAMLPPLIVLLVLRKSFVQGIAMQTTK
;
A
#
# COMPACT_ATOMS: atom_id res chain seq x y z
N LEU A 1 1.55 -6.34 7.17
CA LEU A 1 3.04 -6.28 7.26
C LEU A 1 3.52 -4.99 7.90
N ALA A 2 3.15 -3.81 7.37
CA ALA A 2 3.61 -2.51 7.87
C ALA A 2 3.40 -2.29 9.39
N LEU A 3 2.21 -2.62 9.92
CA LEU A 3 1.90 -2.53 11.36
C LEU A 3 2.88 -3.35 12.21
N MET A 4 3.12 -4.61 11.83
CA MET A 4 4.02 -5.50 12.56
C MET A 4 5.48 -5.03 12.46
N ALA A 5 5.89 -4.57 11.28
CA ALA A 5 7.23 -4.03 11.09
C ALA A 5 7.43 -2.77 11.95
N ALA A 6 6.48 -1.84 11.94
CA ALA A 6 6.51 -0.66 12.81
C ALA A 6 6.56 -1.04 14.29
N PHE A 7 5.76 -2.02 14.72
CA PHE A 7 5.77 -2.54 16.08
C PHE A 7 7.16 -3.10 16.46
N ALA A 8 7.77 -3.89 15.57
CA ALA A 8 9.13 -4.40 15.78
C ALA A 8 10.16 -3.26 15.94
N TYR A 9 10.11 -2.24 15.08
CA TYR A 9 11.05 -1.11 15.10
C TYR A 9 10.87 -0.15 16.28
N THR A 10 9.70 -0.12 16.93
CA THR A 10 9.44 0.80 18.04
C THR A 10 9.47 0.14 19.41
N HIS A 11 9.02 -1.11 19.53
CA HIS A 11 8.86 -1.79 20.82
C HIS A 11 9.97 -2.81 21.12
N PHE A 12 10.85 -3.11 20.16
CA PHE A 12 11.95 -4.06 20.36
C PHE A 12 13.28 -3.44 19.96
N LYS A 13 14.31 -3.76 20.74
CA LYS A 13 15.71 -3.46 20.39
C LYS A 13 16.30 -4.70 19.74
N PHE A 14 16.69 -4.60 18.48
CA PHE A 14 17.35 -5.70 17.77
C PHE A 14 18.58 -5.21 17.00
N ARG A 15 19.54 -6.13 16.79
CA ARG A 15 20.80 -5.85 16.12
C ARG A 15 20.53 -5.53 14.64
N GLY A 16 21.10 -4.44 14.14
CA GLY A 16 20.95 -4.03 12.73
C GLY A 16 19.70 -3.20 12.42
N GLN A 17 18.90 -2.80 13.42
CA GLN A 17 17.68 -2.00 13.21
C GLN A 17 17.91 -0.73 12.35
N GLY A 18 19.02 -0.01 12.56
CA GLY A 18 19.32 1.20 11.79
C GLY A 18 19.58 0.87 10.32
N LEU A 19 20.42 -0.14 10.06
CA LEU A 19 20.76 -0.56 8.70
C LEU A 19 19.54 -1.07 7.94
N LEU A 20 18.73 -1.93 8.55
CA LEU A 20 17.53 -2.49 7.92
C LEU A 20 16.50 -1.38 7.61
N PHE A 21 16.32 -0.43 8.52
CA PHE A 21 15.46 0.71 8.28
C PHE A 21 15.97 1.60 7.13
N SER A 22 17.28 1.90 7.11
CA SER A 22 17.92 2.63 6.02
C SER A 22 17.78 1.91 4.68
N LEU A 23 17.89 0.58 4.65
CA LEU A 23 17.70 -0.21 3.45
C LEU A 23 16.27 -0.10 2.91
N CYS A 24 15.25 -0.15 3.78
CA CYS A 24 13.86 0.13 3.40
C CYS A 24 13.72 1.53 2.78
N MET A 25 14.35 2.55 3.36
CA MET A 25 14.30 3.92 2.82
C MET A 25 14.96 4.02 1.45
N ILE A 26 16.15 3.45 1.28
CA ILE A 26 16.87 3.43 0.00
C ILE A 26 15.99 2.79 -1.07
N THR A 27 15.40 1.63 -0.78
CA THR A 27 14.53 0.95 -1.76
C THR A 27 13.32 1.78 -2.13
N GLN A 28 12.72 2.54 -1.21
CA GLN A 28 11.60 3.44 -1.49
C GLN A 28 12.00 4.60 -2.41
N MET A 29 13.22 5.10 -2.28
CA MET A 29 13.75 6.23 -3.08
C MET A 29 14.16 5.83 -4.50
N LEU A 30 14.31 4.53 -4.79
CA LEU A 30 14.68 4.08 -6.14
C LEU A 30 13.59 4.44 -7.16
N PRO A 31 13.91 5.08 -8.29
CA PRO A 31 12.90 5.44 -9.28
C PRO A 31 12.33 4.19 -9.97
N LEU A 32 11.07 4.27 -10.43
CA LEU A 32 10.36 3.15 -11.08
C LEU A 32 11.17 2.48 -12.21
N PRO A 33 11.80 3.21 -13.15
CA PRO A 33 12.57 2.59 -14.24
C PRO A 33 13.73 1.70 -13.77
N VAL A 34 14.34 2.00 -12.62
CA VAL A 34 15.46 1.22 -12.08
C VAL A 34 14.99 -0.08 -11.45
N ARG A 35 13.80 -0.09 -10.83
CA ARG A 35 13.27 -1.25 -10.13
C ARG A 35 12.40 -2.18 -11.00
N ILE A 36 11.86 -1.68 -12.12
CA ILE A 36 10.85 -2.42 -12.90
C ILE A 36 11.42 -3.67 -13.58
N ILE A 37 12.60 -3.58 -14.19
CA ILE A 37 13.24 -4.70 -14.90
C ILE A 37 13.63 -5.82 -13.91
N PRO A 38 14.35 -5.55 -12.81
CA PRO A 38 14.68 -6.59 -11.84
C PRO A 38 13.43 -7.24 -11.22
N THR A 39 12.39 -6.45 -10.95
CA THR A 39 11.13 -7.00 -10.39
C THR A 39 10.43 -7.91 -11.40
N TYR A 40 10.38 -7.53 -12.68
CA TYR A 40 9.84 -8.39 -13.74
C TYR A 40 10.63 -9.70 -13.85
N GLN A 41 11.96 -9.61 -13.90
CA GLN A 41 12.84 -10.80 -13.97
C GLN A 41 12.63 -11.73 -12.78
N LEU A 42 12.44 -11.18 -11.58
CA LEU A 42 12.13 -11.97 -10.38
C LEU A 42 10.79 -12.72 -10.53
N MET A 43 9.72 -12.02 -10.95
CA MET A 43 8.42 -12.65 -11.17
C MET A 43 8.45 -13.72 -12.28
N ALA A 44 9.22 -13.47 -13.35
CA ALA A 44 9.48 -14.44 -14.41
C ALA A 44 10.23 -15.67 -13.90
N SER A 45 11.26 -15.48 -13.06
CA SER A 45 12.01 -16.60 -12.47
C SER A 45 11.13 -17.50 -11.58
N PHE A 46 10.08 -16.94 -10.97
CA PHE A 46 9.10 -17.69 -10.19
C PHE A 46 7.96 -18.30 -11.03
N ASN A 47 7.95 -18.06 -12.35
CA ASN A 47 6.84 -18.39 -13.24
C ASN A 47 5.51 -17.74 -12.79
N TRP A 48 5.55 -16.55 -12.22
CA TRP A 48 4.37 -15.82 -11.74
C TRP A 48 3.81 -14.84 -12.78
N ILE A 49 4.48 -14.65 -13.91
CA ILE A 49 3.98 -13.78 -14.99
C ILE A 49 2.58 -14.25 -15.41
N ASN A 50 1.72 -13.28 -15.72
CA ASN A 50 0.32 -13.49 -16.05
C ASN A 50 -0.49 -14.17 -14.93
N SER A 51 -0.20 -13.84 -13.67
CA SER A 51 -0.96 -14.30 -12.49
C SER A 51 -1.24 -13.17 -11.51
N TYR A 52 -2.20 -13.37 -10.61
CA TYR A 52 -2.46 -12.42 -9.53
C TYR A 52 -1.27 -12.27 -8.56
N TYR A 53 -0.41 -13.27 -8.42
CA TYR A 53 0.78 -13.16 -7.57
C TYR A 53 1.74 -12.09 -8.07
N ALA A 54 1.97 -12.02 -9.39
CA ALA A 54 2.82 -10.99 -9.97
C ALA A 54 2.20 -9.59 -9.91
N LEU A 55 0.86 -9.49 -9.82
CA LEU A 55 0.18 -8.21 -9.58
C LEU A 55 0.26 -7.76 -8.11
N MET A 56 0.21 -8.70 -7.16
CA MET A 56 0.05 -8.38 -5.74
C MET A 56 1.36 -8.34 -4.95
N VAL A 57 2.19 -9.39 -5.07
CA VAL A 57 3.32 -9.63 -4.17
C VAL A 57 4.36 -8.52 -4.16
N PRO A 58 4.76 -7.91 -5.31
CA PRO A 58 5.72 -6.81 -5.33
C PRO A 58 5.32 -5.60 -4.46
N PHE A 59 4.04 -5.44 -4.15
CA PHE A 59 3.51 -4.29 -3.40
C PHE A 59 3.13 -4.61 -1.95
N PHE A 60 3.28 -5.86 -1.48
CA PHE A 60 2.91 -6.25 -0.11
C PHE A 60 3.71 -5.51 0.98
N ALA A 61 4.98 -5.23 0.70
CA ALA A 61 5.85 -4.49 1.61
C ALA A 61 5.74 -2.98 1.31
N SER A 62 4.87 -2.30 2.05
CA SER A 62 4.75 -0.84 1.96
C SER A 62 5.69 -0.14 2.93
N THR A 63 6.76 0.45 2.39
CA THR A 63 7.66 1.33 3.18
C THR A 63 6.95 2.60 3.63
N THR A 64 6.02 3.14 2.84
CA THR A 64 5.14 4.25 3.25
C THR A 64 4.34 3.89 4.49
N GLY A 65 3.74 2.70 4.51
CA GLY A 65 3.01 2.20 5.67
C GLY A 65 3.91 2.01 6.89
N LEU A 66 5.11 1.45 6.70
CA LEU A 66 6.09 1.32 7.78
C LEU A 66 6.42 2.68 8.41
N LEU A 67 6.68 3.71 7.60
CA LEU A 67 6.96 5.06 8.08
C LEU A 67 5.78 5.64 8.86
N LEU A 68 4.58 5.57 8.28
CA LEU A 68 3.38 6.12 8.88
C LEU A 68 3.13 5.50 10.27
N PHE A 69 3.11 4.17 10.37
CA PHE A 69 2.86 3.50 11.64
C PHE A 69 4.01 3.64 12.62
N ARG A 70 5.26 3.69 12.14
CA ARG A 70 6.40 3.94 13.02
C ARG A 70 6.28 5.30 13.70
N GLN A 71 5.96 6.35 12.94
CA GLN A 71 5.79 7.68 13.52
C GLN A 71 4.62 7.73 14.50
N PHE A 72 3.50 7.09 14.16
CA PHE A 72 2.37 6.98 15.08
C PHE A 72 2.70 6.20 16.36
N TYR A 73 3.42 5.08 16.26
CA TYR A 73 3.80 4.29 17.45
C TYR A 73 4.79 5.01 18.36
N LEU A 74 5.60 5.92 17.83
CA LEU A 74 6.46 6.78 18.64
C LEU A 74 5.68 7.85 19.42
N THR A 75 4.42 8.14 19.06
CA THR A 75 3.57 9.05 19.85
C THR A 75 2.74 8.33 20.93
N VAL A 76 2.74 7.00 20.94
CA VAL A 76 2.06 6.21 21.98
C VAL A 76 2.87 6.32 23.29
N PRO A 77 2.22 6.55 24.45
CA PRO A 77 2.93 6.65 25.73
C PRO A 77 3.82 5.43 26.01
N ALA A 78 5.06 5.67 26.41
CA ALA A 78 6.06 4.61 26.63
C ALA A 78 5.70 3.65 27.77
N ASP A 79 4.89 4.09 28.73
CA ASP A 79 4.48 3.29 29.88
C ASP A 79 3.36 2.27 29.54
N LEU A 80 2.66 2.45 28.41
CA LEU A 80 1.56 1.60 27.99
C LEU A 80 1.94 0.12 27.78
N PRO A 81 3.05 -0.22 27.09
CA PRO A 81 3.51 -1.61 26.99
C PRO A 81 3.94 -2.20 28.34
N ASP A 82 4.52 -1.41 29.23
CA ASP A 82 4.94 -1.87 30.57
C ASP A 82 3.72 -2.15 31.46
N ALA A 83 2.69 -1.29 31.42
CA ALA A 83 1.42 -1.53 32.11
C ALA A 83 0.74 -2.81 31.61
N ALA A 84 0.66 -3.00 30.29
CA ALA A 84 0.11 -4.23 29.72
C ALA A 84 0.88 -5.48 30.13
N ARG A 85 2.20 -5.37 30.33
CA ARG A 85 3.04 -6.47 30.81
C ARG A 85 2.77 -6.82 32.27
N VAL A 86 2.53 -5.81 33.12
CA VAL A 86 2.10 -6.01 34.52
C VAL A 86 0.75 -6.75 34.56
N ASP A 87 -0.16 -6.46 33.63
CA ASP A 87 -1.44 -7.18 33.44
C ASP A 87 -1.28 -8.57 32.80
N GLY A 88 -0.04 -9.04 32.59
CA GLY A 88 0.25 -10.37 32.03
C GLY A 88 0.05 -10.48 30.52
N ALA A 89 -0.06 -9.36 29.79
CA ALA A 89 -0.17 -9.40 28.34
C ALA A 89 1.17 -9.76 27.66
N SER A 90 1.14 -10.72 26.74
CA SER A 90 2.26 -10.98 25.85
C SER A 90 2.42 -9.84 24.82
N PRO A 91 3.61 -9.64 24.22
CA PRO A 91 3.81 -8.57 23.25
C PRO A 91 2.87 -8.64 22.05
N MET A 92 2.56 -9.85 21.56
CA MET A 92 1.61 -10.03 20.46
C MET A 92 0.17 -9.72 20.90
N ARG A 93 -0.18 -10.02 22.16
CA ARG A 93 -1.47 -9.65 22.74
C ARG A 93 -1.60 -8.13 22.85
N TYR A 94 -0.58 -7.44 23.35
CA TYR A 94 -0.51 -5.98 23.37
C TYR A 94 -0.66 -5.39 21.95
N PHE A 95 0.06 -5.95 20.97
CA PHE A 95 -0.05 -5.53 19.58
C PHE A 95 -1.49 -5.63 19.05
N LEU A 96 -2.12 -6.80 19.19
CA LEU A 96 -3.45 -7.05 18.62
C LEU A 96 -4.58 -6.35 19.39
N GLN A 97 -4.48 -6.27 20.71
CA GLN A 97 -5.58 -5.79 21.57
C GLN A 97 -5.48 -4.29 21.90
N ILE A 98 -4.28 -3.68 21.79
CA ILE A 98 -4.08 -2.28 22.14
C ILE A 98 -3.59 -1.49 20.92
N LEU A 99 -2.42 -1.82 20.36
CA LEU A 99 -1.83 -1.04 19.26
C LEU A 99 -2.68 -1.04 17.99
N VAL A 100 -3.17 -2.20 17.54
CA VAL A 100 -3.97 -2.30 16.31
C VAL A 100 -5.29 -1.50 16.42
N PRO A 101 -6.08 -1.62 17.51
CA PRO A 101 -7.29 -0.82 17.70
C PRO A 101 -7.06 0.68 17.69
N ILE A 102 -6.04 1.19 18.39
CA ILE A 102 -5.74 2.64 18.38
C ILE A 102 -5.22 3.11 17.01
N SER A 103 -4.68 2.19 16.19
CA SER A 103 -4.24 2.48 14.82
C SER A 103 -5.37 2.53 13.80
N LYS A 104 -6.64 2.27 14.17
CA LYS A 104 -7.74 2.07 13.20
C LYS A 104 -7.89 3.22 12.19
N THR A 105 -7.76 4.46 12.63
CA THR A 105 -7.83 5.66 11.77
C THR A 105 -6.64 5.75 10.82
N ASN A 106 -5.43 5.48 11.32
CA ASN A 106 -4.20 5.40 10.51
C ASN A 106 -4.27 4.27 9.47
N ILE A 107 -4.82 3.11 9.85
CA ILE A 107 -5.04 1.96 8.94
C ILE A 107 -6.00 2.35 7.82
N ALA A 108 -7.12 3.00 8.15
CA ALA A 108 -8.06 3.47 7.15
C ALA A 108 -7.44 4.52 6.22
N ALA A 109 -6.65 5.46 6.77
CA ALA A 109 -5.95 6.47 5.97
C ALA A 109 -4.97 5.82 4.98
N LEU A 110 -4.10 4.93 5.46
CA LEU A 110 -3.15 4.21 4.60
C LEU A 110 -3.88 3.35 3.56
N PHE A 111 -4.96 2.67 3.94
CA PHE A 111 -5.75 1.86 3.01
C PHE A 111 -6.27 2.69 1.83
N VAL A 112 -6.82 3.88 2.07
CA VAL A 112 -7.28 4.77 1.00
C VAL A 112 -6.13 5.15 0.06
N ILE A 113 -4.97 5.52 0.62
CA ILE A 113 -3.78 5.90 -0.16
C ILE A 113 -3.33 4.75 -1.05
N GLU A 114 -3.13 3.57 -0.46
CA GLU A 114 -2.64 2.38 -1.16
C GLU A 114 -3.68 1.86 -2.17
N PHE A 115 -4.97 1.91 -1.84
CA PHE A 115 -6.05 1.50 -2.74
C PHE A 115 -6.04 2.37 -4.00
N ILE A 116 -6.03 3.70 -3.84
CA ILE A 116 -5.99 4.63 -4.99
C ILE A 116 -4.71 4.44 -5.80
N PHE A 117 -3.57 4.30 -5.12
CA PHE A 117 -2.27 4.07 -5.77
C PHE A 117 -2.27 2.79 -6.60
N MET A 118 -2.75 1.67 -6.05
CA MET A 118 -2.85 0.37 -6.74
C MET A 118 -3.89 0.40 -7.87
N TRP A 119 -5.07 0.98 -7.63
CA TRP A 119 -6.13 1.11 -8.63
C TRP A 119 -5.70 1.90 -9.87
N SER A 120 -4.82 2.87 -9.67
CA SER A 120 -4.30 3.75 -10.72
C SER A 120 -3.05 3.18 -11.42
N GLN A 121 -2.58 1.98 -11.04
CA GLN A 121 -1.42 1.37 -11.70
C GLN A 121 -1.75 0.96 -13.13
N TYR A 122 -0.91 1.41 -14.05
CA TYR A 122 -1.00 1.07 -15.47
C TYR A 122 0.23 0.29 -15.94
N LEU A 123 1.43 0.87 -15.74
CA LEU A 123 2.66 0.35 -16.32
C LEU A 123 2.99 -1.07 -15.85
N TRP A 124 2.89 -1.34 -14.54
CA TRP A 124 3.22 -2.65 -13.99
C TRP A 124 2.27 -3.76 -14.46
N PRO A 125 0.93 -3.62 -14.34
CA PRO A 125 0.00 -4.58 -14.92
C PRO A 125 0.24 -4.82 -16.41
N LEU A 126 0.52 -3.76 -17.18
CA LEU A 126 0.75 -3.86 -18.62
C LEU A 126 1.91 -4.79 -19.00
N ILE A 127 3.00 -4.76 -18.23
CA ILE A 127 4.17 -5.58 -18.55
C ILE A 127 4.09 -7.00 -18.01
N VAL A 128 3.29 -7.22 -16.96
CA VAL A 128 3.30 -8.48 -16.21
C VAL A 128 2.12 -9.39 -16.53
N THR A 129 1.09 -8.88 -17.21
CA THR A 129 -0.05 -9.68 -17.69
C THR A 129 -0.09 -9.73 -19.21
N THR A 130 -0.48 -10.88 -19.75
CA THR A 130 -0.44 -11.17 -21.19
C THR A 130 -1.78 -11.64 -21.75
N THR A 131 -2.66 -12.21 -20.93
CA THR A 131 -3.99 -12.68 -21.36
C THR A 131 -5.08 -11.62 -21.12
N GLY A 132 -6.15 -11.70 -21.92
CA GLY A 132 -7.31 -10.81 -21.79
C GLY A 132 -7.98 -10.85 -20.41
N GLU A 133 -8.03 -12.04 -19.80
CA GLU A 133 -8.64 -12.28 -18.48
C GLU A 133 -7.89 -11.59 -17.34
N MET A 134 -6.60 -11.32 -17.51
CA MET A 134 -5.75 -10.67 -16.51
C MET A 134 -5.65 -9.16 -16.70
N ARG A 135 -6.39 -8.58 -17.65
CA ARG A 135 -6.35 -7.14 -17.93
C ARG A 135 -7.09 -6.36 -16.85
N VAL A 136 -6.40 -5.37 -16.29
CA VAL A 136 -6.99 -4.41 -15.36
C VAL A 136 -7.70 -3.29 -16.12
N ILE A 137 -8.62 -2.61 -15.44
CA ILE A 137 -9.46 -1.55 -16.02
C ILE A 137 -8.65 -0.44 -16.68
N GLN A 138 -7.48 -0.09 -16.14
CA GLN A 138 -6.59 0.94 -16.70
C GLN A 138 -6.06 0.55 -18.09
N ILE A 139 -5.72 -0.74 -18.29
CA ILE A 139 -5.33 -1.26 -19.60
C ILE A 139 -6.53 -1.27 -20.55
N GLY A 140 -7.70 -1.70 -20.06
CA GLY A 140 -8.94 -1.71 -20.84
C GLY A 140 -9.31 -0.33 -21.40
N ILE A 141 -9.22 0.73 -20.58
CA ILE A 141 -9.45 2.12 -21.03
C ILE A 141 -8.43 2.50 -22.11
N LYS A 142 -7.15 2.13 -21.95
CA LYS A 142 -6.12 2.43 -22.95
C LYS A 142 -6.38 1.70 -24.28
N MET A 143 -6.92 0.50 -24.23
CA MET A 143 -7.28 -0.26 -25.44
C MET A 143 -8.41 0.41 -26.24
N LEU A 144 -9.35 1.11 -25.60
CA LEU A 144 -10.39 1.89 -26.29
C LEU A 144 -9.81 3.06 -27.10
N LEU A 145 -8.63 3.56 -26.73
CA LEU A 145 -7.90 4.59 -27.48
C LEU A 145 -7.06 4.02 -28.63
N ALA A 146 -6.73 2.72 -28.61
CA ALA A 146 -5.63 2.13 -29.38
C ALA A 146 -6.03 1.61 -30.77
N SER A 147 -7.22 1.94 -31.27
CA SER A 147 -7.60 1.58 -32.64
C SER A 147 -7.08 2.63 -33.62
N GLU A 148 -5.96 2.36 -34.29
CA GLU A 148 -5.40 3.29 -35.30
C GLU A 148 -6.29 3.45 -36.54
N GLN A 149 -7.19 2.49 -36.78
CA GLN A 149 -8.07 2.45 -37.95
C GLN A 149 -9.44 3.11 -37.70
N ILE A 150 -9.80 3.38 -36.44
CA ILE A 150 -11.11 3.88 -36.05
C ILE A 150 -10.90 5.13 -35.19
N ALA A 151 -11.55 6.23 -35.56
CA ALA A 151 -11.51 7.44 -34.75
C ALA A 151 -11.96 7.15 -33.30
N PRO A 152 -11.26 7.66 -32.27
CA PRO A 152 -11.62 7.40 -30.89
C PRO A 152 -13.05 7.83 -30.58
N GLU A 153 -13.86 6.90 -30.10
CA GLU A 153 -15.21 7.18 -29.61
C GLU A 153 -15.15 7.79 -28.20
N TRP A 154 -14.94 9.11 -28.15
CA TRP A 154 -14.76 9.84 -26.89
C TRP A 154 -15.93 9.68 -25.92
N ASN A 155 -17.16 9.55 -26.41
CA ASN A 155 -18.33 9.23 -25.61
C ASN A 155 -18.17 7.92 -24.84
N ILE A 156 -17.71 6.85 -25.50
CA ILE A 156 -17.48 5.54 -24.86
C ILE A 156 -16.30 5.61 -23.89
N ILE A 157 -15.20 6.25 -24.30
CA ILE A 157 -13.98 6.37 -23.47
C ILE A 157 -14.27 7.14 -22.18
N MET A 158 -15.01 8.24 -22.28
CA MET A 158 -15.40 9.05 -21.12
C MET A 158 -16.36 8.27 -20.21
N ALA A 159 -17.34 7.55 -20.77
CA ALA A 159 -18.24 6.70 -19.99
C ALA A 159 -17.46 5.61 -19.21
N ALA A 160 -16.53 4.92 -19.87
CA ALA A 160 -15.67 3.92 -19.24
C ALA A 160 -14.80 4.53 -18.14
N THR A 161 -14.27 5.73 -18.36
CA THR A 161 -13.45 6.45 -17.37
C THR A 161 -14.27 6.82 -16.13
N VAL A 162 -15.50 7.31 -16.30
CA VAL A 162 -16.40 7.62 -15.18
C VAL A 162 -16.69 6.36 -14.36
N ILE A 163 -17.02 5.24 -15.01
CA ILE A 163 -17.27 3.95 -14.33
C ILE A 163 -16.03 3.51 -13.55
N ALA A 164 -14.85 3.63 -14.16
CA ALA A 164 -13.58 3.24 -13.53
C ALA A 164 -13.21 4.10 -12.32
N MET A 165 -13.71 5.33 -12.24
CA MET A 165 -13.52 6.22 -11.08
C MET A 165 -14.46 5.89 -9.91
N LEU A 166 -15.56 5.16 -10.13
CA LEU A 166 -16.53 4.89 -9.06
C LEU A 166 -15.94 4.12 -7.88
N PRO A 167 -15.17 3.02 -8.06
CA PRO A 167 -14.62 2.28 -6.92
C PRO A 167 -13.71 3.10 -5.99
N PRO A 168 -12.68 3.82 -6.48
CA PRO A 168 -11.85 4.65 -5.61
C PRO A 168 -12.63 5.79 -4.98
N LEU A 169 -13.62 6.36 -5.67
CA LEU A 169 -14.49 7.40 -5.12
C LEU A 169 -15.36 6.87 -3.96
N ILE A 170 -15.94 5.68 -4.10
CA ILE A 170 -16.72 5.03 -3.03
C ILE A 170 -15.83 4.78 -1.81
N VAL A 171 -14.64 4.20 -2.02
CA VAL A 171 -13.67 3.95 -0.94
C VAL A 171 -13.32 5.25 -0.21
N LEU A 172 -13.03 6.32 -0.96
CA LEU A 172 -12.72 7.63 -0.40
C LEU A 172 -13.91 8.18 0.40
N LEU A 173 -15.13 8.14 -0.14
CA LEU A 173 -16.31 8.69 0.54
C LEU A 173 -16.63 7.96 1.85
N VAL A 174 -16.52 6.63 1.86
CA VAL A 174 -16.75 5.81 3.06
C VAL A 174 -15.69 6.10 4.14
N LEU A 175 -14.43 6.28 3.74
CA LEU A 175 -13.31 6.41 4.67
C LEU A 175 -12.84 7.85 4.90
N ARG A 176 -13.48 8.86 4.29
CA ARG A 176 -13.05 10.27 4.32
C ARG A 176 -12.77 10.81 5.72
N LYS A 177 -13.62 10.47 6.70
CA LYS A 177 -13.47 10.97 8.09
C LYS A 177 -12.21 10.38 8.73
N SER A 178 -12.01 9.08 8.59
CA SER A 178 -10.83 8.40 9.13
C SER A 178 -9.55 8.81 8.40
N PHE A 179 -9.63 9.05 7.09
CA PHE A 179 -8.52 9.57 6.28
C PHE A 179 -8.06 10.94 6.79
N VAL A 180 -8.97 11.89 6.95
CA VAL A 180 -8.67 13.24 7.47
C VAL A 180 -8.08 13.17 8.89
N GLN A 181 -8.68 12.37 9.78
CA GLN A 181 -8.20 12.21 11.16
C GLN A 181 -6.84 11.52 11.25
N GLY A 182 -6.59 10.50 10.44
CA GLY A 182 -5.32 9.77 10.42
C GLY A 182 -4.15 10.64 9.98
N ILE A 183 -4.36 11.55 9.04
CA ILE A 183 -3.33 12.49 8.58
C ILE A 183 -3.16 13.66 9.56
N ALA A 184 -4.26 14.18 10.13
CA ALA A 184 -4.25 15.37 10.99
C ALA A 184 -3.62 15.16 12.37
N MET A 185 -3.51 13.92 12.88
CA MET A 185 -2.85 13.65 14.17
C MET A 185 -1.34 13.97 14.18
N GLN A 186 -0.75 14.38 13.05
CA GLN A 186 0.64 14.85 12.98
C GLN A 186 0.81 16.35 13.25
N THR A 187 -0.28 17.15 13.20
CA THR A 187 -0.19 18.62 13.18
C THR A 187 -0.58 19.32 14.48
N THR A 188 -1.00 18.60 15.52
CA THR A 188 -1.33 19.19 16.83
C THR A 188 -0.27 18.81 17.86
N LYS A 189 0.76 19.65 17.96
CA LYS A 189 1.62 19.83 19.13
C LYS A 189 1.72 21.31 19.43
#